data_AF-A0AAV1DA37-F1
#
_entry.id   AF-A0AAV1DA37-F1
#
_cell.length_a   1.000
_cell.length_b   1.000
_cell.length_c   1.000
_cell.angle_alpha   90.00
_cell.angle_beta   90.00
_cell.angle_gamma   90.00
#
_symmetry.space_group_name_H-M   'P 1'
#
loop_
_entity.id
_entity.type
_entity.pdbx_description
1 polymer ?
#
loop_
_entity_poly.entity_id
_entity_poly.type
_entity_poly.pdbx_seq_one_letter_code
_entity_poly.pdbx_strand_id
1 'polypeptide(L)'
;MSSATAAYLARRAAQKEKVRILYRRALKDTLNWAVHRHLFYPDADALREKFEANRSVEDVETIDRLIADAETKYNTWRHPDPYVVPWAPGGSKFHRNPTPPAGVNIYCFLYFFQPLKGVLCNLLYIMCPFSFLPFAYASLLH
;
A
#
# COMPACT_ATOMS: atom_id res chain seq x y z
N MET A 1 -7.62 17.27 31.32
CA MET A 1 -8.64 16.68 30.42
C MET A 1 -9.33 15.56 31.16
N SER A 2 -10.66 15.47 31.16
CA SER A 2 -11.36 14.39 31.86
C SER A 2 -11.21 13.07 31.09
N SER A 3 -11.15 11.94 31.80
CA SER A 3 -11.05 10.61 31.19
C SER A 3 -12.12 10.35 30.11
N ALA A 4 -13.35 10.85 30.34
CA ALA A 4 -14.46 10.75 29.39
C ALA A 4 -14.20 11.47 28.05
N THR A 5 -13.61 12.69 28.09
CA THR A 5 -13.27 13.42 26.86
C THR A 5 -12.18 12.72 26.05
N ALA A 6 -11.19 12.10 26.72
CA ALA A 6 -10.16 11.32 26.06
C ALA A 6 -10.74 10.08 25.37
N ALA A 7 -11.64 9.35 26.03
CA ALA A 7 -12.32 8.19 25.46
C ALA A 7 -13.16 8.53 24.22
N TYR A 8 -13.90 9.65 24.26
CA TYR A 8 -14.67 10.14 23.11
C TYR A 8 -13.77 10.45 21.91
N LEU A 9 -12.67 11.19 22.12
CA LEU A 9 -11.73 11.54 21.06
C LEU A 9 -11.07 10.29 20.45
N ALA A 10 -10.69 9.32 21.29
CA ALA A 10 -10.14 8.05 20.83
C ALA A 10 -11.14 7.27 19.96
N ARG A 11 -12.42 7.21 20.37
CA ARG A 11 -13.49 6.57 19.58
C ARG A 11 -13.68 7.26 18.23
N ARG A 12 -13.71 8.60 18.20
CA ARG A 12 -13.80 9.36 16.94
C ARG A 12 -12.59 9.13 16.03
N ALA A 13 -11.38 9.04 16.59
CA ALA A 13 -10.18 8.73 15.83
C ALA A 13 -10.24 7.33 15.20
N ALA A 14 -10.67 6.32 15.97
CA ALA A 14 -10.86 4.95 15.50
C ALA A 14 -11.94 4.86 14.41
N GLN A 15 -13.08 5.54 14.57
CA GLN A 15 -14.12 5.61 13.54
C GLN A 15 -13.58 6.20 12.23
N LYS A 16 -12.85 7.32 12.30
CA LYS A 16 -12.22 7.94 11.12
C LYS A 16 -11.24 7.00 10.44
N GLU A 17 -10.50 6.19 11.19
CA GLU A 17 -9.60 5.19 10.63
C GLU A 17 -10.37 4.06 9.93
N LYS A 18 -11.41 3.51 10.58
CA LYS A 18 -12.28 2.47 9.99
C LYS A 18 -12.88 2.92 8.66
N VAL A 19 -13.45 4.13 8.61
CA VAL A 19 -14.01 4.71 7.38
C VAL A 19 -12.94 4.84 6.29
N ARG A 20 -11.73 5.32 6.63
CA ARG A 20 -10.61 5.45 5.67
C ARG A 20 -10.15 4.08 5.14
N ILE A 21 -10.14 3.05 5.97
CA ILE A 21 -9.79 1.69 5.56
C ILE A 21 -10.89 1.13 4.66
N LEU A 22 -12.15 1.27 5.07
CA LEU A 22 -13.32 0.79 4.33
C LEU A 22 -13.39 1.43 2.93
N TYR A 23 -13.21 2.74 2.83
CA TYR A 23 -13.19 3.46 1.55
C TYR A 23 -12.09 2.95 0.62
N ARG A 24 -10.86 2.75 1.14
CA ARG A 24 -9.74 2.21 0.35
C ARG A 24 -10.01 0.78 -0.13
N ARG A 25 -10.61 -0.05 0.72
CA ARG A 25 -10.99 -1.43 0.38
C ARG A 25 -12.08 -1.47 -0.68
N ALA A 26 -13.14 -0.69 -0.49
CA ALA A 26 -14.24 -0.58 -1.43
C ALA A 26 -13.79 -0.07 -2.80
N LEU A 27 -12.95 0.97 -2.86
CA LEU A 27 -12.37 1.44 -4.12
C LEU A 27 -11.52 0.38 -4.82
N LYS A 28 -10.69 -0.34 -4.06
CA LYS A 28 -9.88 -1.43 -4.62
C LYS A 28 -10.77 -2.52 -5.21
N ASP A 29 -11.86 -2.88 -4.53
CA ASP A 29 -12.79 -3.90 -5.04
C ASP A 29 -13.61 -3.42 -6.23
N THR A 30 -14.02 -2.14 -6.29
CA THR A 30 -14.62 -1.58 -7.51
C THR A 30 -13.68 -1.69 -8.70
N LEU A 31 -12.37 -1.49 -8.49
CA LEU A 31 -11.37 -1.70 -9.54
C LEU A 31 -11.17 -3.18 -9.90
N ASN A 32 -11.29 -4.09 -8.93
CA ASN A 32 -11.20 -5.53 -9.18
C ASN A 32 -12.36 -6.01 -10.06
N TRP A 33 -13.57 -5.46 -9.86
CA TRP A 33 -14.73 -5.73 -10.72
C TRP A 33 -14.65 -5.02 -12.08
N ALA A 34 -14.30 -3.74 -12.09
CA ALA A 34 -14.22 -2.93 -13.31
C ALA A 34 -12.80 -2.98 -13.91
N VAL A 35 -12.56 -3.99 -14.75
CA VAL A 35 -11.26 -4.20 -15.44
C VAL A 35 -10.85 -2.97 -16.27
N HIS A 36 -11.81 -2.28 -16.87
CA HIS A 36 -11.57 -1.12 -17.74
C HIS A 36 -11.78 0.23 -17.03
N ARG A 37 -10.88 1.18 -17.30
CA ARG A 37 -10.86 2.50 -16.64
C ARG A 37 -12.12 3.34 -16.86
N HIS A 38 -12.71 3.28 -18.04
CA HIS A 38 -13.90 4.06 -18.38
C HIS A 38 -15.15 3.62 -17.60
N LEU A 39 -15.22 2.35 -17.17
CA LEU A 39 -16.27 1.85 -16.27
C LEU A 39 -15.93 2.16 -14.81
N PHE A 40 -14.64 2.07 -14.46
CA PHE A 40 -14.18 2.32 -13.09
C PHE A 40 -14.44 3.76 -12.60
N TYR A 41 -14.16 4.78 -13.41
CA TYR A 41 -14.31 6.18 -12.97
C TYR A 41 -15.74 6.54 -12.53
N PRO A 42 -16.80 6.31 -13.33
CA PRO A 42 -18.16 6.63 -12.89
C PRO A 42 -18.57 5.84 -11.63
N ASP A 43 -18.16 4.57 -11.51
CA ASP A 43 -18.45 3.76 -10.32
C ASP A 43 -17.71 4.28 -9.08
N ALA A 44 -16.45 4.71 -9.24
CA ALA A 44 -15.65 5.28 -8.16
C ALA A 44 -16.20 6.64 -7.69
N ASP A 45 -16.68 7.47 -8.63
CA ASP A 45 -17.32 8.75 -8.31
C ASP A 45 -18.65 8.52 -7.58
N ALA A 46 -19.49 7.60 -8.06
CA ALA A 46 -20.73 7.21 -7.38
C ALA A 46 -20.46 6.63 -5.98
N LEU A 47 -19.37 5.89 -5.79
CA LEU A 47 -18.94 5.43 -4.46
C LEU A 47 -18.56 6.63 -3.58
N ARG A 48 -17.77 7.57 -4.10
CA ARG A 48 -17.34 8.77 -3.37
C ARG A 48 -18.52 9.64 -2.94
N GLU A 49 -19.50 9.85 -3.81
CA GLU A 49 -20.73 10.59 -3.50
C GLU A 49 -21.49 9.98 -2.32
N LYS A 50 -21.60 8.64 -2.25
CA LYS A 50 -22.23 7.95 -1.11
C LYS A 50 -21.52 8.22 0.22
N PHE A 51 -20.19 8.32 0.21
CA PHE A 51 -19.42 8.66 1.41
C PHE A 51 -19.53 10.14 1.76
N GLU A 52 -19.49 11.04 0.78
CA GLU A 52 -19.62 12.49 1.01
C GLU A 52 -21.03 12.87 1.52
N ALA A 53 -22.08 12.19 1.07
CA ALA A 53 -23.45 12.38 1.57
C ALA A 53 -23.59 12.15 3.09
N ASN A 54 -22.73 11.31 3.67
CA ASN A 54 -22.74 10.96 5.10
C ASN A 54 -21.63 11.66 5.91
N ARG A 55 -20.93 12.63 5.31
CA ARG A 55 -19.75 13.27 5.93
C ARG A 55 -20.07 14.15 7.14
N SER A 56 -21.24 14.80 7.13
CA SER A 56 -21.65 15.78 8.15
C SER A 56 -22.37 15.16 9.34
N VAL A 57 -22.42 13.83 9.46
CA VAL A 57 -23.04 13.16 10.60
C VAL A 57 -22.14 13.31 11.83
N GLU A 58 -22.68 13.89 12.91
CA GLU A 58 -21.94 14.11 14.16
C GLU A 58 -22.22 13.03 15.22
N ASP A 59 -23.40 12.42 15.19
CA ASP A 59 -23.80 11.42 16.18
C ASP A 59 -22.94 10.14 16.08
N VAL A 60 -22.33 9.76 17.21
CA VAL A 60 -21.34 8.69 17.28
C VAL A 60 -21.97 7.32 17.07
N GLU A 61 -23.17 7.10 17.61
CA GLU A 61 -23.86 5.81 17.50
C GLU A 61 -24.40 5.59 16.10
N THR A 62 -24.94 6.63 15.47
CA THR A 62 -25.33 6.59 14.06
C THR A 62 -24.15 6.28 13.15
N ILE A 63 -22.97 6.85 13.42
CA ILE A 63 -21.76 6.55 12.63
C ILE A 63 -21.36 5.08 12.76
N ASP A 64 -21.43 4.49 13.96
CA ASP A 64 -21.11 3.07 14.14
C ASP A 64 -22.10 2.16 13.40
N ARG A 65 -23.40 2.51 13.40
CA ARG A 65 -24.41 1.81 12.60
C ARG A 65 -24.13 1.89 11.11
N LEU A 66 -23.83 3.10 10.60
CA LEU A 66 -23.49 3.31 9.19
C LEU A 66 -22.24 2.54 8.77
N ILE A 67 -21.22 2.46 9.63
CA ILE A 67 -20.01 1.66 9.38
C ILE A 67 -20.38 0.17 9.29
N ALA A 68 -21.18 -0.35 10.22
CA ALA A 68 -21.59 -1.75 10.22
C ALA A 68 -22.43 -2.12 8.98
N ASP A 69 -23.36 -1.24 8.58
CA ASP A 69 -24.17 -1.42 7.37
C ASP A 69 -23.30 -1.41 6.11
N ALA A 70 -22.33 -0.50 6.06
CA ALA A 70 -21.40 -0.40 4.93
C ALA A 70 -20.45 -1.60 4.87
N GLU A 71 -19.96 -2.12 6.00
CA GLU A 71 -19.17 -3.34 6.08
C GLU A 71 -19.97 -4.57 5.62
N THR A 72 -21.24 -4.66 6.00
CA THR A 72 -22.15 -5.73 5.54
C THR A 72 -22.31 -5.69 4.02
N LYS A 73 -22.62 -4.51 3.46
CA LYS A 73 -22.72 -4.31 2.00
C LYS A 73 -21.41 -4.65 1.30
N TYR A 74 -20.28 -4.19 1.83
CA TYR A 74 -18.95 -4.48 1.29
C TYR A 74 -18.68 -6.00 1.25
N ASN A 75 -19.01 -6.72 2.33
CA ASN A 75 -18.81 -8.16 2.40
C ASN A 75 -19.68 -8.93 1.40
N THR A 76 -20.91 -8.48 1.14
CA THR A 76 -21.80 -9.10 0.12
C THR A 76 -21.23 -8.98 -1.30
N TRP A 77 -20.63 -7.83 -1.63
CA TRP A 77 -20.16 -7.53 -2.99
C TRP A 77 -18.64 -7.71 -3.17
N ARG A 78 -17.99 -8.39 -2.22
CA ARG A 78 -16.56 -8.62 -2.24
C ARG A 78 -16.18 -9.52 -3.43
N HIS A 79 -15.14 -9.12 -4.16
CA HIS A 79 -14.63 -9.93 -5.27
C HIS A 79 -14.01 -11.24 -4.74
N PRO A 80 -14.35 -12.41 -5.31
CA PRO A 80 -13.85 -13.71 -4.82
C PRO A 80 -12.33 -13.88 -4.96
N ASP A 81 -11.73 -13.32 -6.02
CA ASP A 81 -10.29 -13.37 -6.28
C ASP A 81 -9.72 -11.96 -6.54
N PRO A 82 -9.42 -11.16 -5.50
CA PRO A 82 -9.01 -9.77 -5.67
C PRO A 82 -7.59 -9.67 -6.25
N TYR A 83 -7.30 -8.63 -7.05
CA TYR A 83 -5.97 -8.44 -7.59
C TYR A 83 -4.92 -8.20 -6.49
N VAL A 84 -3.88 -9.05 -6.51
CA VAL A 84 -2.69 -8.96 -5.66
C VAL A 84 -1.47 -8.69 -6.54
N VAL A 85 -0.68 -7.69 -6.16
CA VAL A 85 0.55 -7.37 -6.90
C VAL A 85 1.50 -8.58 -6.85
N PRO A 86 2.23 -8.89 -7.94
CA PRO A 86 2.93 -10.17 -8.05
C PRO A 86 3.91 -10.47 -6.91
N TRP A 87 4.60 -9.48 -6.35
CA TRP A 87 5.61 -9.67 -5.31
C TRP A 87 5.06 -9.61 -3.88
N ALA A 88 3.81 -9.21 -3.68
CA ALA A 88 3.19 -9.16 -2.35
C ALA A 88 2.79 -10.57 -1.88
N PRO A 89 2.56 -10.78 -0.58
CA PRO A 89 2.02 -12.03 -0.07
C PRO A 89 0.74 -12.43 -0.82
N GLY A 90 0.69 -13.67 -1.32
CA GLY A 90 -0.41 -14.19 -2.15
C GLY A 90 -0.30 -13.87 -3.64
N GLY A 91 0.72 -13.13 -4.08
CA GLY A 91 1.02 -12.87 -5.48
C GLY A 91 1.82 -13.99 -6.15
N SER A 92 1.76 -14.07 -7.48
CA SER A 92 2.41 -15.13 -8.26
C SER A 92 3.94 -15.15 -8.18
N LYS A 93 4.58 -14.04 -7.81
CA LYS A 93 6.03 -13.87 -7.66
C LYS A 93 6.50 -13.82 -6.21
N PHE A 94 5.60 -14.04 -5.25
CA PHE A 94 5.96 -14.06 -3.84
C PHE A 94 6.94 -15.19 -3.53
N HIS A 95 8.00 -14.88 -2.79
CA HIS A 95 9.08 -15.83 -2.43
C HIS A 95 9.73 -16.61 -3.60
N ARG A 96 9.69 -16.08 -4.83
CA ARG A 96 10.46 -16.69 -5.94
C ARG A 96 11.98 -16.59 -5.74
N ASN A 97 12.45 -15.53 -5.09
CA ASN A 97 13.87 -15.29 -4.81
C ASN A 97 14.03 -14.74 -3.39
N PRO A 98 13.91 -15.58 -2.34
CA PRO A 98 14.12 -15.12 -0.97
C PRO A 98 15.59 -14.76 -0.77
N THR A 99 15.84 -13.66 -0.05
CA THR A 99 17.20 -13.34 0.39
C THR A 99 17.72 -14.49 1.25
N PRO A 100 18.93 -15.00 0.98
CA PRO A 100 19.46 -16.11 1.74
C PRO A 100 19.60 -15.75 3.23
N PRO A 101 19.45 -16.72 4.13
CA PRO A 101 19.61 -16.49 5.56
C PRO A 101 21.04 -16.03 5.87
N ALA A 102 21.15 -15.06 6.78
CA ALA A 102 22.44 -14.57 7.25
C ALA A 102 23.24 -15.72 7.90
N GLY A 103 24.48 -15.93 7.46
CA GLY A 103 25.37 -16.98 7.98
C GLY A 103 25.52 -18.22 7.10
N VAL A 104 24.82 -18.31 5.97
CA VAL A 104 25.05 -19.36 4.97
C VAL A 104 26.05 -18.86 3.93
N ASN A 105 27.26 -19.42 3.94
CA ASN A 105 28.22 -19.25 2.85
C ASN A 105 27.71 -20.04 1.64
N ILE A 106 27.02 -19.35 0.74
CA ILE A 106 26.67 -19.92 -0.56
C ILE A 106 27.97 -19.93 -1.35
N TYR A 107 28.67 -21.07 -1.38
CA TYR A 107 29.69 -21.36 -2.38
C TYR A 107 28.99 -21.55 -3.73
N CYS A 108 28.34 -20.50 -4.23
CA CYS A 108 28.03 -20.41 -5.64
C CYS A 108 29.40 -20.23 -6.28
N PHE A 109 29.85 -21.24 -7.02
CA PHE A 109 31.02 -21.12 -7.87
C PHE A 109 30.88 -19.83 -8.68
N LEU A 110 31.58 -18.78 -8.24
CA LEU A 110 31.80 -17.55 -8.98
C LEU A 110 32.71 -17.87 -10.15
N TYR A 111 32.22 -18.64 -11.12
CA TYR A 111 32.78 -18.67 -12.47
C TYR A 111 31.97 -17.74 -13.37
N PHE A 112 31.79 -16.49 -12.95
CA PHE A 112 31.77 -15.33 -13.85
C PHE A 112 31.64 -14.06 -13.00
N PHE A 113 32.53 -13.09 -13.25
CA PHE A 113 32.56 -11.76 -12.63
C PHE A 113 33.08 -11.65 -11.19
N GLN A 114 34.38 -11.89 -11.07
CA GLN A 114 35.21 -11.21 -10.08
C GLN A 114 35.89 -10.03 -10.79
N PRO A 115 35.45 -8.76 -10.63
CA PRO A 115 36.33 -7.66 -10.99
C PRO A 115 37.35 -7.53 -9.85
N LEU A 116 38.60 -7.86 -10.15
CA LEU A 116 39.76 -7.52 -9.35
C LEU A 116 39.66 -6.05 -8.95
N LYS A 117 39.37 -5.80 -7.67
CA LYS A 117 39.40 -4.46 -7.09
C LYS A 117 40.85 -4.01 -6.99
N GLY A 118 41.15 -2.90 -7.64
CA GLY A 118 42.26 -2.03 -7.31
C GLY A 118 43.48 -2.25 -8.18
N VAL A 119 43.71 -1.33 -9.10
CA VAL A 119 44.78 -0.32 -9.05
C VAL A 119 44.96 0.23 -10.47
N LEU A 120 45.04 1.56 -10.54
CA LEU A 120 45.44 2.43 -11.66
C LEU A 120 44.38 2.98 -12.62
N CYS A 121 44.47 4.31 -12.70
CA CYS A 121 44.27 5.18 -13.86
C CYS A 121 42.86 5.64 -14.20
N ASN A 122 42.55 6.80 -13.61
CA ASN A 122 42.14 8.00 -14.36
C ASN A 122 42.57 7.95 -15.84
N LEU A 123 41.62 7.71 -16.75
CA LEU A 123 41.39 8.53 -17.95
C LEU A 123 40.10 8.04 -18.63
N LEU A 124 39.40 8.97 -19.27
CA LEU A 124 38.14 8.84 -20.03
C LEU A 124 36.84 8.81 -19.23
N TYR A 125 36.47 10.02 -18.81
CA TYR A 125 35.17 10.59 -19.18
C TYR A 125 34.84 10.26 -20.66
N ILE A 126 33.77 9.50 -20.94
CA ILE A 126 32.94 9.55 -22.17
C ILE A 126 31.71 8.64 -21.98
N MET A 127 30.55 9.29 -21.83
CA MET A 127 29.21 8.89 -22.30
C MET A 127 28.59 7.57 -21.80
N CYS A 128 27.81 7.65 -20.71
CA CYS A 128 26.50 6.99 -20.68
C CYS A 128 25.54 7.79 -19.76
N PRO A 129 24.66 8.64 -20.32
CA PRO A 129 23.64 9.34 -19.56
C PRO A 129 22.40 8.44 -19.47
N PHE A 130 21.91 8.16 -18.25
CA PHE A 130 20.48 8.17 -17.86
C PHE A 130 20.30 7.51 -16.48
N SER A 131 20.30 8.39 -15.47
CA SER A 131 19.31 8.43 -14.38
C SER A 131 19.14 7.19 -13.49
N PHE A 132 20.14 6.94 -12.64
CA PHE A 132 19.93 6.27 -11.36
C PHE A 132 20.60 7.08 -10.25
N LEU A 133 19.79 7.79 -9.45
CA LEU A 133 19.98 8.25 -8.05
C LEU A 133 18.93 9.35 -7.76
N PRO A 134 18.51 9.64 -6.50
CA PRO A 134 18.88 9.02 -5.22
C PRO A 134 17.70 8.78 -4.24
N PHE A 135 17.81 7.81 -3.32
CA PHE A 135 17.06 7.87 -2.04
C PHE A 135 17.76 7.08 -0.93
N ALA A 136 18.93 7.52 -0.48
CA ALA A 136 19.51 7.08 0.79
C ALA A 136 20.63 8.02 1.24
N TYR A 137 20.34 9.28 1.56
CA TYR A 137 21.20 10.09 2.44
C TYR A 137 20.37 11.23 3.06
N ALA A 138 19.54 10.89 4.04
CA ALA A 138 18.82 11.84 4.87
C ALA A 138 18.58 11.23 6.26
N SER A 139 19.65 10.94 7.00
CA SER A 139 19.59 10.54 8.42
C SER A 139 20.97 10.69 9.07
N LEU A 140 21.48 11.91 9.16
CA LEU A 140 22.59 12.27 10.06
C LEU A 140 22.64 13.80 10.19
N LEU A 141 21.63 14.34 10.86
CA LEU A 141 21.62 15.65 11.52
C LEU A 141 20.36 15.70 12.40
N HIS A 142 20.49 15.15 13.60
CA HIS A 142 19.89 15.57 14.87
C HIS A 142 20.32 14.56 15.95
#